data_AF-A0A8K0CM04-F1
#
_entry.id   AF-A0A8K0CM04-F1
#
_cell.length_a   1.000
_cell.length_b   1.000
_cell.length_c   1.000
_cell.angle_alpha   90.00
_cell.angle_beta   90.00
_cell.angle_gamma   90.00
#
_symmetry.space_group_name_H-M   'P 1'
#
loop_
_entity.id
_entity.type
_entity.pdbx_description
1 polymer ?
#
loop_
_entity_poly.entity_id
_entity_poly.type
_entity_poly.pdbx_seq_one_letter_code
_entity_poly.pdbx_strand_id
1 'polypeptide(L)' 'MRTIKLVQLGYFPNDVNKLSKGKQIHKGSTLTVLNPFIHNNGLIQIGSELASSNLTENQKHPT' A
#
# COMPACT_ATOMS: atom_id res chain seq x y z
N MET A 1 -0.11 -2.13 15.64
CA MET A 1 -0.74 -1.42 14.49
C MET A 1 -2.09 -2.03 14.09
N ARG A 2 -3.17 -1.80 14.85
CA ARG A 2 -4.53 -2.27 14.50
C ARG A 2 -5.36 -1.18 13.83
N THR A 3 -5.10 0.07 14.19
CA THR A 3 -5.86 1.26 13.76
C THR A 3 -5.73 1.53 12.27
N ILE A 4 -4.51 1.47 11.70
CA ILE A 4 -4.26 1.78 10.28
C ILE A 4 -5.01 0.79 9.38
N LYS A 5 -5.02 -0.49 9.74
CA LYS A 5 -5.75 -1.52 8.98
C LYS A 5 -7.25 -1.24 8.93
N LEU A 6 -7.85 -0.86 10.06
CA LEU A 6 -9.26 -0.54 10.15
C LEU A 6 -9.61 0.72 9.33
N VAL A 7 -8.76 1.75 9.38
CA VAL A 7 -8.93 2.96 8.57
C VAL A 7 -8.86 2.64 7.09
N GLN A 8 -7.85 1.88 6.65
CA GLN A 8 -7.73 1.51 5.23
C GLN A 8 -8.91 0.66 4.74
N LEU A 9 -9.41 -0.26 5.58
CA LEU A 9 -10.61 -1.03 5.26
C LEU A 9 -11.87 -0.16 5.23
N GLY A 10 -11.96 0.88 6.05
CA GLY A 10 -13.11 1.80 6.06
C GLY A 10 -13.15 2.75 4.86
N TYR A 11 -12.00 3.31 4.48
CA TYR A 11 -11.93 4.33 3.42
C TYR A 11 -11.60 3.76 2.04
N PHE A 12 -10.85 2.65 1.97
CA PHE A 12 -10.38 2.04 0.72
C PHE A 12 -10.72 0.55 0.60
N PRO A 13 -11.94 0.09 0.97
CA PRO A 13 -12.27 -1.35 1.00
C PRO A 13 -12.06 -2.04 -0.34
N ASN A 14 -12.43 -1.38 -1.44
CA ASN A 14 -12.29 -1.91 -2.79
C ASN A 14 -10.83 -2.04 -3.22
N ASP A 15 -10.01 -1.06 -2.86
CA ASP A 15 -8.59 -1.04 -3.21
C ASP A 15 -7.84 -2.09 -2.40
N VAL A 16 -8.14 -2.22 -1.10
CA VAL A 16 -7.59 -3.31 -0.25
C VAL A 16 -7.92 -4.67 -0.86
N ASN A 17 -9.18 -4.92 -1.25
CA ASN A 17 -9.61 -6.19 -1.82
C ASN A 17 -9.00 -6.49 -3.20
N LYS A 18 -8.76 -5.46 -4.02
CA LYS A 18 -8.11 -5.65 -5.32
C LYS A 18 -6.62 -5.91 -5.16
N LEU A 19 -5.93 -5.10 -4.38
CA LEU A 19 -4.49 -5.25 -4.13
C LEU A 19 -4.17 -6.57 -3.43
N SER A 20 -4.98 -7.01 -2.48
CA SER A 20 -4.82 -8.32 -1.82
C SER A 20 -4.94 -9.51 -2.78
N LYS A 21 -5.60 -9.31 -3.93
CA LYS A 21 -5.74 -10.30 -5.01
C LYS A 21 -4.71 -10.12 -6.12
N GLY A 22 -3.72 -9.23 -5.94
CA GLY A 22 -2.74 -8.88 -6.97
C GLY A 22 -3.35 -8.15 -8.17
N LYS A 23 -4.55 -7.57 -8.02
CA LYS A 23 -5.24 -6.84 -9.09
C LYS A 23 -4.97 -5.35 -9.00
N GLN A 24 -4.91 -4.71 -10.16
CA GLN A 24 -4.82 -3.26 -10.24
C GLN A 24 -6.08 -2.59 -9.69
N ILE A 25 -5.90 -1.50 -8.95
CA ILE A 25 -6.99 -0.68 -8.43
C ILE A 25 -7.63 0.18 -9.53
N HIS A 26 -8.78 0.78 -9.22
CA HIS A 26 -9.51 1.58 -10.20
C HIS A 26 -8.74 2.87 -10.53
N LYS A 27 -8.62 3.25 -11.81
CA LYS A 27 -7.86 4.45 -12.23
C LYS A 27 -8.32 5.76 -11.60
N GLY A 28 -9.59 5.85 -11.21
CA GLY A 28 -10.16 6.99 -10.49
C GLY A 28 -9.91 6.99 -8.97
N SER A 29 -9.27 5.95 -8.42
CA SER A 29 -8.83 5.97 -7.02
C SER A 29 -7.67 6.94 -6.88
N THR A 30 -7.71 7.80 -5.86
CA THR A 30 -6.65 8.74 -5.50
C THR A 30 -5.32 8.04 -5.22
N LEU A 31 -5.36 6.76 -4.84
CA LEU A 31 -4.17 5.96 -4.60
C LEU A 31 -3.47 5.54 -5.90
N THR A 32 -4.14 5.57 -7.06
CA THR A 32 -3.57 5.08 -8.33
C THR A 32 -2.29 5.82 -8.72
N VAL A 33 -2.26 7.14 -8.53
CA VAL A 33 -1.08 7.99 -8.81
C VAL A 33 0.14 7.56 -7.98
N LEU A 34 -0.09 6.92 -6.85
CA LEU A 34 0.93 6.57 -5.86
C LEU A 34 1.44 5.12 -6.01
N ASN A 35 1.05 4.41 -7.07
CA ASN A 35 1.45 3.01 -7.33
C ASN A 35 1.36 2.12 -6.07
N PRO A 36 0.14 1.91 -5.54
CA PRO A 36 -0.05 1.25 -4.26
C PRO A 36 0.06 -0.27 -4.42
N PHE A 37 0.56 -0.94 -3.38
CA PHE A 37 0.64 -2.40 -3.32
C PHE A 37 0.20 -2.91 -1.94
N ILE A 38 -0.16 -4.19 -1.86
CA ILE A 38 -0.46 -4.84 -0.59
C ILE A 38 0.84 -5.36 0.03
N HIS A 39 1.10 -5.01 1.29
CA HIS A 39 2.22 -5.57 2.04
C HIS A 39 1.81 -6.87 2.75
N ASN A 40 2.78 -7.67 3.21
CA ASN A 40 2.54 -8.97 3.85
C ASN A 40 1.64 -8.91 5.10
N ASN A 41 1.55 -7.74 5.74
CA ASN A 41 0.65 -7.51 6.88
C ASN A 41 -0.80 -7.14 6.49
N GLY A 42 -1.10 -7.11 5.18
CA GLY A 42 -2.40 -6.76 4.62
C GLY A 42 -2.71 -5.26 4.66
N LEU A 43 -1.70 -4.41 4.75
CA LEU A 43 -1.84 -2.96 4.62
C LEU A 43 -1.51 -2.51 3.20
N ILE A 44 -2.23 -1.49 2.72
CA ILE A 44 -1.84 -0.76 1.53
C ILE A 44 -0.60 0.04 1.86
N GLN A 45 0.47 -0.18 1.10
CA GLN A 45 1.68 0.63 1.10
C GLN A 45 1.81 1.35 -0.23
N ILE A 46 2.41 2.53 -0.18
CA ILE A 46 2.67 3.37 -1.34
C ILE A 46 4.13 3.18 -1.74
N GLY A 47 4.35 2.75 -2.98
CA GLY A 47 5.67 2.75 -3.57
C GLY A 47 6.05 4.18 -3.96
N SER A 48 6.59 4.97 -3.02
CA SER A 48 7.41 6.12 -3.42
C SER A 48 8.52 5.57 -4.31
N GLU A 49 8.81 6.20 -5.45
CA GLU A 49 9.78 5.81 -6.48
C GLU A 49 11.22 5.63 -5.93
N LEU A 50 11.41 4.55 -5.17
CA LEU A 50 12.65 4.03 -4.58
C LEU A 50 12.63 2.50 -4.59
N ALA A 51 11.65 1.88 -5.26
CA ALA A 51 11.51 0.43 -5.37
C ALA A 51 12.50 -0.20 -6.37
N SER A 52 13.31 0.61 -7.05
CA SER A 52 14.41 0.17 -7.92
C SER A 52 15.78 0.13 -7.22
N SER A 53 15.87 0.51 -5.93
CA SER A 53 17.05 0.20 -5.12
C SER A 53 16.70 -0.91 -4.13
N ASN A 54 17.53 -1.96 -4.11
CA ASN A 54 17.50 -3.06 -3.14
C ASN A 54 17.77 -2.54 -1.72
N LEU A 55 16.88 -1.72 -1.17
CA LEU A 55 16.99 -1.22 0.20
C LEU A 55 15.95 -1.94 1.03
N THR A 56 16.46 -2.94 1.74
CA THR A 56 15.80 -3.69 2.79
C THR A 56 15.01 -2.73 3.69
N GLU A 57 13.78 -3.12 4.02
CA GLU A 57 12.73 -2.42 4.78
C GLU A 57 13.21 -1.74 6.10
N ASN A 58 14.43 -2.05 6.55
CA ASN A 58 15.09 -1.53 7.74
C ASN A 58 15.75 -0.14 7.61
N GLN A 59 15.82 0.46 6.42
CA GLN A 59 16.54 1.74 6.23
C GLN A 59 15.67 2.96 5.89
N LYS A 60 14.34 2.81 5.80
CA LYS A 60 13.47 3.94 5.44
C LYS A 60 13.13 4.90 6.58
N HIS A 61 13.51 4.56 7.81
CA HIS A 61 13.36 5.44 8.98
C HIS A 61 14.57 5.31 9.92
N PRO A 62 15.61 6.14 9.76
CA PRO A 62 16.54 6.33 10.87
C PRO A 62 15.79 7.06 11.99
N THR A 63 15.86 6.52 13.20
CA THR A 63 15.51 7.22 14.45
C THR A 63 16.38 8.44 14.66
#